data_AF-A0A0D7ALL6-F1
#
_entry.id   AF-A0A0D7ALL6-F1
#
_cell.length_a   1.000
_cell.length_b   1.000
_cell.length_c   1.000
_cell.angle_alpha   90.00
_cell.angle_beta   90.00
_cell.angle_gamma   90.00
#
_symmetry.space_group_name_H-M   'P 1'
#
loop_
_entity.id
_entity.type
_entity.pdbx_description
1 polymer ?
#
loop_
_entity_poly.entity_id
_entity_poly.type
_entity_poly.pdbx_seq_one_letter_code
_entity_poly.pdbx_strand_id
1 'polypeptide(L)'
;LLRSLADQNFSTSAAIRAETSITSKAQRNAEGPDDPLATPPVEGGPKTAMGPDDPVSTAGLLEAVDICTDLPDDKRSALERVVLQNAHAFGLDGRLGNYDGLVHIPLKPGTQPISLPPFGASPANRKVIDAQIDDWLHLEVIEPSKSPWAVPVFIVYRNGKPRMVIDL
;
A
#
# COMPACT_ATOMS: atom_id res chain seq x y z
N LEU A 1 -26.78 -31.30 5.90
CA LEU A 1 -27.52 -32.11 4.91
C LEU A 1 -28.55 -31.20 4.26
N LEU A 2 -28.75 -31.08 2.96
CA LEU A 2 -28.15 -31.59 1.74
C LEU A 2 -28.79 -30.70 0.65
N ARG A 3 -27.98 -30.21 -0.29
CA ARG A 3 -28.28 -30.07 -1.73
C ARG A 3 -29.63 -29.43 -2.11
N SER A 4 -29.56 -28.30 -2.82
CA SER A 4 -30.18 -28.12 -4.14
C SER A 4 -30.59 -26.67 -4.36
N LEU A 5 -29.67 -25.85 -4.88
CA LEU A 5 -29.97 -24.87 -5.93
C LEU A 5 -28.71 -24.77 -6.81
N ALA A 6 -28.32 -25.92 -7.37
CA ALA A 6 -27.54 -25.95 -8.58
C ALA A 6 -28.54 -25.72 -9.72
N ASP A 7 -28.29 -24.69 -10.52
CA ASP A 7 -28.74 -24.47 -11.91
C ASP A 7 -29.19 -23.02 -12.13
N GLN A 8 -28.19 -22.14 -12.27
CA GLN A 8 -28.30 -20.92 -13.09
C GLN A 8 -26.94 -20.68 -13.77
N ASN A 9 -26.84 -21.21 -14.99
CA ASN A 9 -26.01 -20.77 -16.12
C ASN A 9 -24.62 -20.23 -15.83
N PHE A 10 -23.64 -21.14 -15.83
CA PHE A 10 -22.24 -20.80 -16.11
C PHE A 10 -22.13 -20.26 -17.54
N SER A 11 -22.08 -18.95 -17.70
CA SER A 11 -21.47 -18.34 -18.88
C SER A 11 -19.96 -18.57 -18.77
N THR A 12 -19.45 -19.52 -19.55
CA THR A 12 -18.02 -19.82 -19.66
C THR A 12 -17.29 -18.62 -20.27
N SER A 13 -16.85 -17.67 -19.43
CA SER A 13 -15.76 -16.79 -19.83
C SER A 13 -14.50 -17.65 -19.89
N ALA A 14 -14.03 -17.94 -21.11
CA ALA A 14 -12.74 -18.56 -21.31
C ALA A 14 -11.65 -17.58 -20.82
N ALA A 15 -11.29 -17.67 -19.54
CA ALA A 15 -10.11 -17.01 -19.04
C ALA A 15 -8.90 -17.68 -19.70
N ILE A 16 -8.24 -16.95 -20.60
CA ILE A 16 -6.99 -17.40 -21.21
C ILE A 16 -5.97 -17.51 -20.07
N ARG A 17 -5.67 -18.73 -19.64
CA ARG A 17 -4.56 -18.99 -18.71
C ARG A 17 -3.26 -18.73 -19.46
N ALA A 18 -2.59 -17.64 -19.10
CA ALA A 18 -1.20 -17.44 -19.51
C ALA A 18 -0.32 -18.44 -18.75
N GLU A 19 0.40 -19.30 -19.47
CA GLU A 19 1.47 -20.11 -18.88
C GLU A 19 2.72 -19.25 -18.76
N THR A 20 3.01 -18.80 -17.54
CA THR A 20 4.28 -18.12 -17.21
C THR A 20 5.22 -19.12 -16.54
N SER A 21 6.42 -19.31 -17.10
CA SER A 21 7.53 -19.94 -16.39
C SER A 21 8.00 -19.00 -15.29
N ILE A 22 7.50 -19.21 -14.07
CA ILE A 22 7.80 -18.34 -12.92
C ILE A 22 9.22 -18.66 -12.43
N THR A 23 10.19 -17.84 -12.83
CA THR A 23 11.52 -17.76 -12.19
C THR A 23 11.62 -16.55 -11.26
N SER A 24 10.48 -16.03 -10.79
CA SER A 24 10.42 -14.76 -10.06
C SER A 24 10.87 -14.92 -8.60
N LYS A 25 11.40 -13.83 -8.03
CA LYS A 25 11.74 -13.73 -6.60
C LYS A 25 10.55 -14.10 -5.70
N ALA A 26 9.31 -13.92 -6.15
CA ALA A 26 8.10 -14.24 -5.39
C ALA A 26 8.02 -15.74 -5.04
N GLN A 27 8.45 -16.64 -5.93
CA GLN A 27 8.42 -18.08 -5.68
C GLN A 27 9.50 -18.51 -4.67
N ARG A 28 10.67 -17.84 -4.67
CA ARG A 28 11.69 -18.04 -3.63
C ARG A 28 11.23 -17.53 -2.26
N ASN A 29 10.50 -16.42 -2.22
CA ASN A 29 9.93 -15.87 -0.97
C ASN A 29 8.80 -16.75 -0.39
N ALA A 30 8.17 -17.60 -1.21
CA ALA A 30 7.08 -18.47 -0.76
C ALA A 30 7.60 -19.75 -0.06
N GLU A 31 8.80 -20.22 -0.42
CA GLU A 31 9.32 -21.54 -0.01
C GLU A 31 10.66 -21.48 0.74
N GLY A 32 11.36 -20.34 0.74
CA GLY A 32 12.69 -20.19 1.36
C GLY A 32 12.70 -19.49 2.73
N PRO A 33 13.76 -19.67 3.53
CA PRO A 33 14.01 -18.87 4.73
C PRO A 33 14.29 -17.40 4.37
N ASP A 34 14.06 -16.48 5.32
CA ASP A 34 14.34 -15.05 5.16
C ASP A 34 15.78 -14.80 4.69
N ASP A 35 15.97 -13.86 3.75
CA ASP A 35 17.26 -13.61 3.09
C ASP A 35 18.34 -13.14 4.11
N PRO A 36 19.38 -13.95 4.38
CA PRO A 36 20.43 -13.63 5.35
C PRO A 36 21.39 -12.53 4.86
N LEU A 37 21.31 -12.12 3.59
CA LEU A 37 22.14 -11.07 2.99
C LEU A 37 21.45 -9.70 2.95
N ALA A 38 20.31 -9.55 3.61
CA ALA A 38 19.65 -8.26 3.75
C ALA A 38 20.59 -7.25 4.43
N THR A 39 21.14 -6.32 3.65
CA THR A 39 21.97 -5.23 4.20
C THR A 39 21.09 -4.21 4.92
N PRO A 40 21.62 -3.55 5.98
CA PRO A 40 20.95 -2.41 6.55
C PRO A 40 20.82 -1.31 5.49
N PRO A 41 19.70 -0.60 5.47
CA PRO A 41 19.40 0.38 4.43
C PRO A 41 20.20 1.66 4.55
N VAL A 42 20.38 2.31 3.40
CA VAL A 42 20.69 3.74 3.33
C VAL A 42 19.45 4.54 3.73
N GLU A 43 19.62 5.50 4.62
CA GLU A 43 18.58 6.40 5.09
C GLU A 43 18.17 7.37 3.97
N GLY A 44 16.87 7.42 3.67
CA GLY A 44 16.30 8.36 2.69
C GLY A 44 16.02 7.78 1.30
N GLY A 45 14.76 7.41 1.06
CA GLY A 45 14.21 7.09 -0.25
C GLY A 45 12.68 7.27 -0.23
N PRO A 46 12.03 7.53 -1.37
CA PRO A 46 10.60 7.84 -1.41
C PRO A 46 9.77 6.74 -0.72
N LYS A 47 9.04 7.13 0.32
CA LYS A 47 8.14 6.24 1.06
C LYS A 47 6.92 5.92 0.18
N THR A 48 6.94 4.78 -0.49
CA THR A 48 5.73 4.23 -1.09
C THR A 48 4.84 3.64 0.01
N ALA A 49 3.78 4.38 0.32
CA ALA A 49 2.50 3.91 0.88
C ALA A 49 2.40 3.34 2.30
N MET A 50 3.46 3.34 3.11
CA MET A 50 3.32 3.03 4.54
C MET A 50 3.33 4.33 5.34
N GLY A 51 2.23 4.61 6.04
CA GLY A 51 2.16 5.71 7.00
C GLY A 51 3.28 5.59 8.05
N PRO A 52 3.67 6.68 8.71
CA PRO A 52 4.57 6.58 9.86
C PRO A 52 3.98 5.62 10.91
N ASP A 53 4.80 4.76 11.50
CA ASP A 53 4.36 3.81 12.53
C ASP A 53 3.69 4.55 13.72
N ASP A 54 4.14 5.78 13.99
CA ASP A 54 3.57 6.69 14.98
C ASP A 54 3.17 8.01 14.31
N PRO A 55 1.90 8.21 13.91
CA PRO A 55 1.46 9.46 13.33
C PRO A 55 1.48 10.58 14.38
N VAL A 56 2.09 11.71 14.02
CA VAL A 56 2.04 12.92 14.86
C VAL A 56 0.60 13.41 14.89
N SER A 57 0.06 13.62 16.09
CA SER A 57 -1.28 14.16 16.24
C SER A 57 -1.31 15.66 15.95
N THR A 58 -2.45 16.18 15.51
CA THR A 58 -2.60 17.64 15.31
C THR A 58 -2.31 18.42 16.60
N ALA A 59 -2.63 17.86 17.77
CA ALA A 59 -2.33 18.49 19.06
C ALA A 59 -0.81 18.58 19.35
N GLY A 60 -0.03 17.59 18.91
CA GLY A 60 1.42 17.53 19.11
C GLY A 60 2.25 18.21 18.02
N LEU A 61 1.64 18.92 17.06
CA LEU A 61 2.34 19.47 15.90
C LEU A 61 3.52 20.39 16.29
N LEU A 62 3.32 21.31 17.24
CA LEU A 62 4.38 22.24 17.64
C LEU A 62 5.51 21.57 18.40
N GLU A 63 5.23 20.47 19.10
CA GLU A 63 6.26 19.68 19.81
C GLU A 63 7.11 18.85 18.83
N ALA A 64 6.49 18.41 17.73
CA ALA A 64 7.16 17.64 16.70
C ALA A 64 8.02 18.49 15.74
N VAL A 65 7.79 19.80 15.67
CA VAL A 65 8.54 20.71 14.81
C VAL A 65 9.76 21.25 15.54
N ASP A 66 10.94 21.01 14.99
CA ASP A 66 12.18 21.59 15.48
C ASP A 66 12.27 23.08 15.10
N ILE A 67 12.03 23.95 16.08
CA ILE A 67 12.15 25.41 15.94
C ILE A 67 13.43 25.87 16.62
N CYS A 68 14.29 26.56 15.87
CA CYS A 68 15.56 27.12 16.36
C CYS A 68 15.37 27.95 17.65
N THR A 69 16.16 27.64 18.68
CA THR A 69 16.11 28.29 20.00
C THR A 69 16.66 29.72 20.01
N ASP A 70 17.47 30.08 19.02
CA ASP A 70 18.08 31.41 18.91
C ASP A 70 17.13 32.44 18.27
N LEU A 71 15.92 32.01 17.92
CA LEU A 71 14.92 32.84 17.28
C LEU A 71 14.27 33.77 18.33
N PRO A 72 14.27 35.09 18.12
CA PRO A 72 13.53 36.03 18.97
C PRO A 72 12.06 35.63 19.16
N ASP A 73 11.52 35.86 20.37
CA ASP A 73 10.17 35.43 20.76
C ASP A 73 9.08 35.88 19.78
N ASP A 74 9.20 37.11 19.25
CA ASP A 74 8.27 37.67 18.27
C ASP A 74 8.24 36.88 16.96
N LYS A 75 9.42 36.46 16.47
CA LYS A 75 9.55 35.63 15.27
C LYS A 75 9.15 34.19 15.52
N ARG A 76 9.44 33.66 16.71
CA ARG A 76 9.00 32.31 17.14
C ARG A 76 7.49 32.21 17.12
N SER A 77 6.79 33.15 17.77
CA SER A 77 5.33 33.18 17.75
C SER A 77 4.75 33.39 16.36
N ALA A 78 5.44 34.14 15.48
CA ALA A 78 5.02 34.28 14.09
C ALA A 78 5.12 32.97 13.30
N LEU A 79 6.20 32.21 13.50
CA LEU A 79 6.40 30.92 12.86
C LEU A 79 5.40 29.87 13.36
N GLU A 80 5.21 29.75 14.67
CA GLU A 80 4.22 28.82 15.26
C GLU A 80 2.82 29.06 14.69
N ARG A 81 2.44 30.33 14.53
CA ARG A 81 1.17 30.71 13.92
C ARG A 81 1.05 30.21 12.49
N VAL A 82 2.10 30.37 11.67
CA VAL A 82 2.09 29.88 10.28
C VAL A 82 2.00 28.36 10.24
N VAL A 83 2.73 27.66 11.10
CA VAL A 83 2.68 26.18 11.19
C VAL A 83 1.27 25.72 11.54
N LEU A 84 0.66 26.29 12.58
CA LEU A 84 -0.70 25.93 13.01
C LEU A 84 -1.75 26.29 11.94
N GLN A 85 -1.65 27.46 11.31
CA GLN A 85 -2.56 27.87 10.23
C GLN A 85 -2.49 26.92 9.03
N ASN A 86 -1.34 26.30 8.79
CA ASN A 86 -1.12 25.36 7.70
C ASN A 86 -1.07 23.89 8.19
N ALA A 87 -1.64 23.57 9.36
CA ALA A 87 -1.61 22.22 9.92
C ALA A 87 -2.12 21.16 8.93
N HIS A 88 -3.07 21.52 8.06
CA HIS A 88 -3.65 20.62 7.06
C HIS A 88 -2.66 20.19 5.95
N ALA A 89 -1.57 20.94 5.75
CA ALA A 89 -0.51 20.61 4.79
C ALA A 89 0.42 19.48 5.28
N PHE A 90 0.35 19.13 6.57
CA PHE A 90 1.11 18.05 7.18
C PHE A 90 0.26 16.76 7.24
N GLY A 91 0.91 15.61 7.12
CA GLY A 91 0.29 14.28 7.27
C GLY A 91 0.07 13.90 8.73
N LEU A 92 -0.81 14.63 9.41
CA LEU A 92 -1.14 14.46 10.83
C LEU A 92 -2.28 13.46 11.02
N ASP A 93 -2.36 12.86 12.21
CA ASP A 93 -3.46 11.97 12.63
C ASP A 93 -3.66 10.76 11.70
N GLY A 94 -2.60 10.32 10.99
CA GLY A 94 -2.68 9.24 9.99
C GLY A 94 -3.46 9.60 8.72
N ARG A 95 -3.83 10.87 8.54
CA ARG A 95 -4.61 11.34 7.40
C ARG A 95 -3.80 11.30 6.10
N LEU A 96 -4.40 10.71 5.07
CA LEU A 96 -3.88 10.78 3.71
C LEU A 96 -4.35 12.06 3.00
N GLY A 97 -3.56 12.52 2.04
CA GLY A 97 -3.97 13.57 1.12
C GLY A 97 -5.05 13.03 0.17
N ASN A 98 -6.07 13.85 -0.10
CA ASN A 98 -7.10 13.56 -1.09
C ASN A 98 -7.18 14.73 -2.08
N TYR A 99 -7.22 14.41 -3.37
CA TYR A 99 -7.48 15.35 -4.45
C TYR A 99 -8.75 14.88 -5.18
N ASP A 100 -9.78 15.71 -5.18
CA ASP A 100 -11.07 15.41 -5.82
C ASP A 100 -10.94 15.51 -7.35
N GLY A 101 -10.42 14.46 -7.95
CA GLY A 101 -10.21 14.35 -9.38
C GLY A 101 -10.29 12.92 -9.85
N LEU A 102 -11.05 12.69 -10.91
CA LEU A 102 -11.11 11.39 -11.58
C LEU A 102 -10.05 11.31 -12.67
N VAL A 103 -9.29 10.23 -12.66
CA VAL A 103 -8.26 9.95 -13.67
C VAL A 103 -8.76 8.85 -14.60
N HIS A 104 -8.75 9.13 -15.91
CA HIS A 104 -9.02 8.13 -16.93
C HIS A 104 -7.71 7.54 -17.48
N ILE A 105 -7.57 6.22 -17.45
CA ILE A 105 -6.38 5.50 -17.93
C ILE A 105 -6.68 4.93 -19.33
N PRO A 106 -6.16 5.52 -20.43
CA PRO A 106 -6.39 4.99 -21.77
C PRO A 106 -5.63 3.69 -22.00
N LEU A 107 -6.32 2.68 -22.56
CA LEU A 107 -5.73 1.42 -22.98
C LEU A 107 -5.31 1.46 -24.44
N LYS A 108 -4.34 0.61 -24.81
CA LYS A 108 -3.98 0.41 -26.22
C LYS A 108 -5.16 -0.24 -26.97
N PRO A 109 -5.36 0.07 -28.26
CA PRO A 109 -6.39 -0.59 -29.06
C PRO A 109 -6.24 -2.11 -29.04
N GLY A 110 -7.35 -2.83 -28.81
CA GLY A 110 -7.37 -4.30 -28.78
C GLY A 110 -6.91 -4.95 -27.46
N THR A 111 -6.58 -4.18 -26.43
CA THR A 111 -6.25 -4.71 -25.09
C THR A 111 -7.44 -5.48 -24.49
N GLN A 112 -7.17 -6.69 -24.01
CA GLN A 112 -8.12 -7.52 -23.28
C GLN A 112 -7.72 -7.67 -21.81
N PRO A 113 -8.68 -7.92 -20.89
CA PRO A 113 -8.38 -8.16 -19.48
C PRO A 113 -7.44 -9.34 -19.24
N ILE A 114 -6.55 -9.17 -18.26
CA ILE A 114 -5.63 -10.20 -17.78
C ILE A 114 -5.94 -10.48 -16.31
N SER A 115 -6.14 -11.75 -15.98
CA SER A 115 -6.40 -12.21 -14.61
C SER A 115 -5.38 -13.28 -14.23
N LEU A 116 -4.44 -12.90 -13.37
CA LEU A 116 -3.40 -13.78 -12.84
C LEU A 116 -3.80 -14.32 -11.45
N PRO A 117 -3.48 -15.59 -11.15
CA PRO A 117 -3.72 -16.15 -9.83
C PRO A 117 -2.81 -15.49 -8.78
N PRO A 118 -3.27 -15.35 -7.52
CA PRO A 118 -2.42 -14.86 -6.43
C PRO A 118 -1.19 -15.75 -6.22
N PHE A 119 -0.05 -15.15 -5.89
CA PHE A 119 1.12 -15.93 -5.47
C PHE A 119 0.87 -16.64 -4.12
N GLY A 120 1.54 -17.78 -3.95
CA GLY A 120 1.63 -18.41 -2.63
C GLY A 120 2.34 -17.47 -1.65
N ALA A 121 1.81 -17.36 -0.43
CA ALA A 121 2.40 -16.56 0.63
C ALA A 121 2.53 -17.40 1.89
N SER A 122 3.68 -17.30 2.56
CA SER A 122 3.86 -17.90 3.88
C SER A 122 2.83 -17.35 4.88
N PRO A 123 2.52 -18.05 5.98
CA PRO A 123 1.59 -17.55 6.99
C PRO A 123 1.98 -16.18 7.57
N ALA A 124 3.28 -15.90 7.68
CA ALA A 124 3.77 -14.60 8.13
C ALA A 124 3.49 -13.50 7.08
N ASN A 125 3.80 -13.76 5.81
CA ASN A 125 3.53 -12.81 4.72
C ASN A 125 2.03 -12.57 4.53
N ARG A 126 1.21 -13.61 4.70
CA ARG A 126 -0.25 -13.49 4.63
C ARG A 126 -0.79 -12.51 5.66
N LYS A 127 -0.35 -12.60 6.92
CA LYS A 127 -0.76 -11.65 7.98
C LYS A 127 -0.42 -10.20 7.64
N VAL A 128 0.75 -9.97 7.03
CA VAL A 128 1.15 -8.62 6.60
C VAL A 128 0.24 -8.13 5.47
N ILE A 129 -0.03 -8.98 4.48
CA ILE A 129 -0.93 -8.65 3.36
C ILE A 129 -2.31 -8.28 3.92
N ASP A 130 -2.88 -9.13 4.78
CA ASP A 130 -4.22 -8.93 5.32
C ASP A 130 -4.32 -7.62 6.13
N ALA A 131 -3.34 -7.36 7.02
CA ALA A 131 -3.30 -6.10 7.78
C ALA A 131 -3.19 -4.86 6.86
N GLN A 132 -2.35 -4.92 5.83
CA GLN A 132 -2.20 -3.80 4.89
C GLN A 132 -3.48 -3.53 4.09
N ILE A 133 -4.22 -4.59 3.73
CA ILE A 133 -5.51 -4.49 3.05
C ILE A 133 -6.55 -3.85 3.98
N ASP A 134 -6.60 -4.27 5.24
CA ASP A 134 -7.50 -3.69 6.24
C ASP A 134 -7.21 -2.19 6.44
N ASP A 135 -5.94 -1.80 6.55
CA ASP A 135 -5.52 -0.39 6.66
C ASP A 135 -5.96 0.42 5.43
N TRP A 136 -5.76 -0.10 4.22
CA TRP A 136 -6.14 0.60 2.99
C TRP A 136 -7.64 0.69 2.79
N LEU A 137 -8.41 -0.30 3.25
CA LEU A 137 -9.87 -0.23 3.29
C LEU A 137 -10.33 0.83 4.28
N HIS A 138 -9.72 0.87 5.48
CA HIS A 138 -10.05 1.87 6.50
C HIS A 138 -9.72 3.30 6.05
N LEU A 139 -8.62 3.48 5.33
CA LEU A 139 -8.18 4.77 4.79
C LEU A 139 -8.84 5.13 3.44
N GLU A 140 -9.78 4.31 2.96
CA GLU A 140 -10.51 4.49 1.69
C GLU A 140 -9.57 4.62 0.46
N VAL A 141 -8.39 3.98 0.53
CA VAL A 141 -7.42 3.92 -0.58
C VAL A 141 -7.86 2.89 -1.63
N ILE A 142 -8.52 1.82 -1.18
CA ILE A 142 -9.04 0.75 -2.03
C ILE A 142 -10.49 0.44 -1.65
N GLU A 143 -11.19 -0.25 -2.55
CA GLU A 143 -12.53 -0.79 -2.31
C GLU A 143 -12.68 -2.22 -2.86
N PRO A 144 -13.62 -3.02 -2.34
CA PRO A 144 -13.95 -4.31 -2.94
C PRO A 144 -14.47 -4.13 -4.37
N SER A 145 -13.92 -4.91 -5.31
CA SER A 145 -14.34 -4.86 -6.71
C SER A 145 -14.49 -6.25 -7.33
N LYS A 146 -15.28 -6.35 -8.41
CA LYS A 146 -15.41 -7.54 -9.25
C LYS A 146 -14.82 -7.24 -10.62
N SER A 147 -13.49 -7.21 -10.69
CA SER A 147 -12.77 -6.86 -11.91
C SER A 147 -12.43 -8.09 -12.75
N PRO A 148 -12.50 -8.02 -14.10
CA PRO A 148 -11.89 -9.03 -14.97
C PRO A 148 -10.35 -8.94 -14.98
N TRP A 149 -9.79 -7.86 -14.41
CA TRP A 149 -8.37 -7.67 -14.20
C TRP A 149 -7.96 -8.15 -12.81
N ALA A 150 -6.91 -8.96 -12.74
CA ALA A 150 -6.31 -9.35 -11.47
C ALA A 150 -4.80 -9.53 -11.62
N VAL A 151 -4.06 -9.05 -10.64
CA VAL A 151 -2.61 -9.14 -10.57
C VAL A 151 -2.22 -9.65 -9.18
N PRO A 152 -1.15 -10.45 -9.07
CA PRO A 152 -0.74 -11.01 -7.80
C PRO A 152 -0.02 -9.97 -6.94
N VAL A 153 -0.01 -10.22 -5.64
CA VAL A 153 0.75 -9.44 -4.65
C VAL A 153 1.79 -10.32 -3.97
N PHE A 154 2.89 -9.71 -3.53
CA PHE A 154 3.93 -10.38 -2.74
C PHE A 154 4.57 -9.41 -1.75
N ILE A 155 5.27 -9.97 -0.76
CA ILE A 155 6.00 -9.19 0.24
C ILE A 155 7.47 -9.07 -0.15
N VAL A 156 8.01 -7.85 -0.03
CA VAL A 156 9.44 -7.56 -0.08
C VAL A 156 9.85 -6.95 1.24
N TYR A 157 10.97 -7.42 1.79
CA TYR A 157 11.55 -6.82 2.99
C TYR A 157 12.53 -5.73 2.61
N ARG A 158 12.36 -4.58 3.25
CA ARG A 158 13.30 -3.46 3.21
C ARG A 158 13.54 -3.04 4.64
N ASN A 159 14.79 -3.07 5.08
CA ASN A 159 15.16 -2.54 6.40
C ASN A 159 14.55 -3.38 7.55
N GLY A 160 14.38 -4.69 7.32
CA GLY A 160 13.63 -5.58 8.20
C GLY A 160 12.11 -5.35 8.21
N LYS A 161 11.59 -4.32 7.52
CA LYS A 161 10.17 -4.04 7.43
C LYS A 161 9.56 -4.66 6.18
N PRO A 162 8.45 -5.41 6.29
CA PRO A 162 7.78 -5.96 5.13
C PRO A 162 7.05 -4.86 4.35
N ARG A 163 6.97 -5.00 3.03
CA ARG A 163 6.23 -4.11 2.13
C ARG A 163 5.43 -4.94 1.15
N MET A 164 4.13 -4.66 1.05
CA MET A 164 3.30 -5.26 0.01
C MET A 164 3.59 -4.62 -1.35
N VAL A 165 3.80 -5.47 -2.36
CA VAL A 165 4.10 -5.09 -3.73
C VAL A 165 3.09 -5.75 -4.67
N ILE A 166 2.60 -4.98 -5.64
CA ILE A 166 1.70 -5.42 -6.70
C ILE A 166 2.53 -5.64 -7.97
N ASP A 167 2.38 -6.79 -8.63
CA ASP A 167 3.06 -7.12 -9.88
C ASP A 167 2.20 -6.65 -11.08
N LEU A 168 2.35 -5.38 -11.47
CA LEU A 168 1.58 -4.71 -12.53
C LEU A 168 2.15 -4.89 -13.95
#